data_AF-A0A3M1FZ49-F1
#
_entry.id   AF-A0A3M1FZ49-F1
#
_cell.length_a   1.000
_cell.length_b   1.000
_cell.length_c   1.000
_cell.angle_alpha   90.00
_cell.angle_beta   90.00
_cell.angle_gamma   90.00
#
_symmetry.space_group_name_H-M   'P 1'
#
loop_
_entity.id
_entity.type
_entity.pdbx_description
1 polymer ?
#
loop_
_entity_poly.entity_id
_entity_poly.type
_entity_poly.pdbx_seq_one_letter_code
_entity_poly.pdbx_strand_id
1 'polypeptide(L)' 'SIRRIIINERKFGEEIDDIVRKKLSSYSKKLIEGSPEWEVLYRKLYQEEEEKRRGISGS' A
#
# COMPACT_ATOMS: atom_id res chain seq x y z
N SER A 1 13.03 26.57 -11.45
CA SER A 1 13.12 26.38 -9.99
C SER A 1 12.74 24.96 -9.61
N ILE A 2 13.69 24.22 -9.04
CA ILE A 2 13.76 22.75 -8.89
C ILE A 2 12.79 22.19 -7.80
N ARG A 3 11.76 22.95 -7.40
CA ARG A 3 10.90 22.64 -6.25
C ARG A 3 9.66 21.81 -6.59
N ARG A 4 9.74 20.85 -7.52
CA ARG A 4 8.55 20.05 -7.90
C ARG A 4 8.76 18.55 -8.00
N ILE A 5 10.00 18.06 -7.89
CA ILE A 5 10.31 16.65 -8.12
C ILE A 5 10.30 15.83 -6.81
N ILE A 6 10.52 16.45 -5.65
CA ILE A 6 10.73 15.75 -4.37
C ILE A 6 9.41 15.21 -3.76
N ILE A 7 8.24 15.61 -4.27
CA ILE A 7 6.93 15.23 -3.70
C ILE A 7 6.42 13.89 -4.27
N ASN A 8 6.99 13.40 -5.37
CA ASN A 8 6.40 12.25 -6.08
C ASN A 8 6.74 10.90 -5.43
N GLU A 9 7.95 10.73 -4.92
CA GLU A 9 8.41 9.46 -4.30
C GLU A 9 7.65 9.14 -3.01
N ARG A 10 7.33 10.17 -2.21
CA ARG A 10 6.66 9.98 -0.92
C ARG A 10 5.19 9.55 -1.06
N LYS A 11 4.53 9.99 -2.14
CA LYS A 11 3.12 9.70 -2.42
C LYS A 11 2.83 8.24 -2.77
N PHE A 12 3.79 7.52 -3.34
CA PHE A 12 3.57 6.12 -3.74
C PHE A 12 3.35 5.20 -2.55
N GLY A 13 4.13 5.35 -1.48
CA GLY A 13 3.96 4.55 -0.26
C GLY A 13 2.64 4.85 0.45
N GLU A 14 2.27 6.13 0.54
CA GLU A 14 1.00 6.55 1.16
C GLU A 14 -0.23 6.04 0.37
N GLU A 15 -0.15 6.00 -0.96
CA GLU A 15 -1.25 5.52 -1.81
C GLU A 15 -1.41 4.00 -1.75
N ILE A 16 -0.31 3.24 -1.67
CA ILE A 16 -0.38 1.78 -1.47
C ILE A 16 -0.94 1.49 -0.07
N ASP A 17 -0.50 2.22 0.96
CA ASP A 17 -1.01 2.05 2.34
C ASP A 17 -2.54 2.25 2.42
N ASP A 18 -3.06 3.31 1.80
CA ASP A 18 -4.50 3.58 1.77
C ASP A 18 -5.28 2.47 1.07
N ILE A 19 -4.79 1.97 -0.07
CA ILE A 19 -5.40 0.86 -0.81
C ILE A 19 -5.41 -0.42 0.04
N VAL A 20 -4.28 -0.75 0.68
CA VAL A 20 -4.15 -1.94 1.53
C VAL A 20 -5.08 -1.84 2.73
N ARG A 21 -5.11 -0.70 3.44
CA ARG A 21 -6.05 -0.47 4.55
C ARG A 21 -7.50 -0.57 4.12
N LYS A 22 -7.84 -0.03 2.95
CA LYS A 22 -9.21 -0.06 2.42
C LYS A 22 -9.63 -1.48 2.04
N LYS A 23 -8.74 -2.27 1.44
CA LYS A 23 -8.92 -3.71 1.22
C LYS A 23 -9.14 -4.43 2.55
N LEU A 24 -8.25 -4.25 3.52
CA LEU A 24 -8.34 -4.85 4.86
C LEU A 24 -9.65 -4.49 5.57
N SER A 25 -10.06 -3.23 5.52
CA SER A 25 -11.34 -2.77 6.07
C SER A 25 -12.54 -3.44 5.38
N SER A 26 -12.42 -3.77 4.09
CA SER A 26 -13.45 -4.47 3.33
C SER A 26 -13.51 -5.97 3.60
N TYR A 27 -12.48 -6.57 4.22
CA TYR A 27 -12.50 -8.01 4.57
C TYR A 27 -13.52 -8.36 5.66
N SER A 28 -14.15 -7.36 6.31
CA SER A 28 -15.37 -7.47 7.16
C SER A 28 -15.34 -8.53 8.27
N LYS A 29 -14.18 -9.14 8.56
CA LYS A 29 -14.04 -10.29 9.45
C LYS A 29 -12.88 -10.06 10.37
N LYS A 30 -13.16 -9.63 11.61
CA LYS A 30 -12.35 -9.86 12.83
C LYS A 30 -10.84 -9.55 12.79
N LEU A 31 -10.33 -8.90 11.75
CA LEU A 31 -8.93 -8.50 11.68
C LEU A 31 -8.76 -7.26 12.55
N ILE A 32 -8.30 -7.49 13.77
CA ILE A 32 -7.95 -6.44 14.71
C ILE A 32 -6.68 -5.78 14.19
N GLU A 33 -6.72 -4.46 13.97
CA GLU A 33 -5.54 -3.68 13.60
C GLU A 33 -4.43 -3.87 14.66
N GLY A 34 -3.23 -4.20 14.21
CA GLY A 34 -2.10 -4.54 15.10
C GLY A 34 -2.07 -6.00 15.57
N SER A 35 -2.98 -6.85 15.11
CA SER A 35 -2.83 -8.30 15.28
C SER A 35 -1.86 -8.91 14.28
N PRO A 36 -1.20 -10.03 14.60
CA PRO A 36 -0.25 -10.68 13.69
C PRO A 36 -0.89 -11.08 12.36
N GLU A 37 -2.16 -11.48 12.36
CA GLU A 37 -2.90 -11.80 11.12
C GLU A 37 -3.09 -10.56 10.24
N TRP A 38 -3.37 -9.41 10.85
CA TRP A 38 -3.51 -8.13 10.14
C TRP A 38 -2.16 -7.69 9.56
N GLU A 39 -1.07 -7.78 10.31
CA GLU A 39 0.29 -7.47 9.81
C GLU A 39 0.70 -8.37 8.64
N VAL A 40 0.43 -9.67 8.74
CA VAL A 40 0.76 -10.64 7.67
C VAL A 40 -0.02 -10.33 6.40
N LEU A 41 -1.32 -10.03 6.50
CA LEU A 41 -2.15 -9.65 5.36
C LEU A 41 -1.74 -8.30 4.79
N TYR A 42 -1.49 -7.31 5.65
CA TYR A 42 -1.01 -5.98 5.26
C TYR A 42 0.26 -6.10 4.44
N ARG A 43 1.25 -6.86 4.94
CA ARG A 43 2.54 -7.03 4.26
C ARG A 43 2.40 -7.75 2.91
N LYS A 44 1.55 -8.78 2.83
CA LYS A 44 1.23 -9.46 1.56
C LYS A 44 0.61 -8.51 0.54
N LEU A 45 -0.45 -7.80 0.95
CA LEU A 45 -1.17 -6.88 0.08
C LEU A 45 -0.29 -5.70 -0.36
N TYR A 46 0.55 -5.19 0.55
CA TYR A 46 1.49 -4.13 0.25
C TYR A 46 2.51 -4.56 -0.81
N GLN A 47 3.12 -5.75 -0.66
CA GLN A 47 4.03 -6.31 -1.67
C GLN A 47 3.33 -6.52 -3.01
N GLU A 48 2.11 -7.06 -3.01
CA GLU A 48 1.32 -7.29 -4.22
C GLU A 48 1.02 -5.98 -4.98
N GLU A 49 0.57 -4.94 -4.27
CA GLU A 49 0.29 -3.62 -4.86
C GLU A 49 1.58 -2.91 -5.31
N GLU A 50 2.68 -3.06 -4.57
CA GLU A 50 3.98 -2.49 -4.94
C GLU A 50 4.54 -3.14 -6.22
N GLU A 51 4.52 -4.47 -6.32
CA GLU A 51 4.93 -5.19 -7.53
C GLU A 51 4.06 -4.80 -8.73
N LYS A 52 2.73 -4.71 -8.53
CA LYS A 52 1.79 -4.29 -9.57
C LYS A 52 2.10 -2.86 -10.05
N ARG A 53 2.34 -1.93 -9.14
CA ARG A 53 2.70 -0.53 -9.49
C ARG A 53 4.05 -0.44 -10.20
N ARG A 54 5.07 -1.19 -9.75
CA ARG A 54 6.39 -1.25 -10.40
C ARG A 54 6.31 -1.86 -11.80
N GLY A 55 5.54 -2.93 -11.97
CA GLY A 55 5.33 -3.58 -13.27
C GLY A 55 4.59 -2.70 -14.28
N ILE A 56 3.61 -1.91 -13.83
CA ILE A 56 2.86 -0.98 -14.70
C ILE A 56 3.70 0.23 -15.11
N SER A 57 4.66 0.67 -14.28
CA SER A 57 5.52 1.82 -14.57
C SER A 57 6.68 1.48 -15.54
N GLY A 58 6.88 0.20 -15.84
CA GLY A 58 7.95 -0.30 -16.70
C GLY A 58 7.52 -0.72 -18.11
N SER A 59 6.30 -0.35 -18.56
CA SER A 59 5.78 -0.65 -19.90
C SER A 59 5.44 0.62 -20.68
#